data_AF-A0A6A3DU35-F1
#
_entry.id   AF-A0A6A3DU35-F1
#
_cell.length_a   1.000
_cell.length_b   1.000
_cell.length_c   1.000
_cell.angle_alpha   90.00
_cell.angle_beta   90.00
_cell.angle_gamma   90.00
#
_symmetry.space_group_name_H-M   'P 1'
#
loop_
_entity.id
_entity.type
_entity.pdbx_description
1 polymer ?
#
loop_
_entity_poly.entity_id
_entity_poly.type
_entity_poly.pdbx_seq_one_letter_code
_entity_poly.pdbx_strand_id
1 'polypeptide(L)'
;MMFLGTALVLLFSDPMVDVLSEVGARTGIPAFYVSFVVAPLASNASELIAAYNYAQKKTSKTISISVSALLGAACMNNTFCLGIFAALMSFKSGGLVWEFSAETFSILLVELAIGYIAMKKTQRLIDGLIVLMLYPTSIFLVFLLENVLGLD
;
A
#
# COMPACT_ATOMS: atom_id res chain seq x y z
N MET A 1 -24.90 5.28 -8.13
CA MET A 1 -23.82 5.54 -7.14
C MET A 1 -22.44 5.25 -7.71
N MET A 2 -22.18 4.11 -8.36
CA MET A 2 -20.86 3.78 -8.92
C MET A 2 -20.33 4.82 -9.92
N PHE A 3 -21.12 5.21 -10.93
CA PHE A 3 -20.71 6.22 -11.91
C PHE A 3 -20.28 7.55 -11.27
N LEU A 4 -21.07 8.03 -10.30
CA LEU A 4 -20.79 9.28 -9.60
C LEU A 4 -19.52 9.16 -8.73
N GLY A 5 -19.32 8.02 -8.07
CA GLY A 5 -18.09 7.73 -7.35
C GLY A 5 -16.86 7.70 -8.28
N THR A 6 -16.96 7.02 -9.42
CA THR A 6 -15.88 6.99 -10.42
C THR A 6 -15.59 8.38 -10.96
N ALA A 7 -16.61 9.18 -11.28
CA ALA A 7 -16.43 10.54 -11.76
C ALA A 7 -15.73 11.44 -10.72
N LEU A 8 -16.07 11.29 -9.44
CA LEU A 8 -15.38 12.00 -8.35
C LEU A 8 -13.93 11.58 -8.23
N VAL A 9 -13.62 10.27 -8.27
CA VAL A 9 -12.23 9.80 -8.23
C VAL A 9 -11.44 10.38 -9.40
N LEU A 10 -11.97 10.34 -10.63
CA LEU A 10 -11.30 10.92 -11.79
C LEU A 10 -11.07 12.43 -11.66
N LEU A 11 -12.01 13.17 -11.06
CA LEU A 11 -11.90 14.60 -10.86
C LEU A 11 -10.86 14.98 -9.78
N PHE A 12 -10.75 14.17 -8.72
CA PHE A 12 -9.94 14.50 -7.54
C PHE A 12 -8.59 13.79 -7.47
N SER A 13 -8.32 12.78 -8.31
CA SER A 13 -7.03 12.07 -8.35
C SER A 13 -5.86 13.00 -8.68
N ASP A 14 -5.95 13.81 -9.74
CA ASP A 14 -4.84 14.70 -10.13
C ASP A 14 -4.56 15.77 -9.05
N PRO A 15 -5.56 16.51 -8.53
CA PRO A 15 -5.33 17.45 -7.44
C PRO A 15 -4.76 16.80 -6.17
N MET A 16 -5.12 15.55 -5.87
CA MET A 16 -4.55 14.83 -4.73
C MET A 16 -3.04 14.63 -4.90
N VAL A 17 -2.58 14.20 -6.08
CA VAL A 17 -1.16 14.01 -6.38
C VAL A 17 -0.38 15.33 -6.29
N ASP A 18 -0.97 16.42 -6.78
CA ASP A 18 -0.37 17.76 -6.70
C ASP A 18 -0.18 18.21 -5.24
N VAL A 19 -1.19 18.01 -4.40
CA VAL A 19 -1.12 18.36 -2.98
C VAL A 19 -0.06 17.51 -2.25
N LEU A 20 0.02 16.21 -2.53
CA LEU A 20 1.05 15.35 -1.92
C LEU A 20 2.47 15.81 -2.31
N SER A 21 2.65 16.22 -3.57
CA SER A 21 3.93 16.75 -4.07
C SER A 21 4.29 18.09 -3.41
N GLU A 22 3.33 19.00 -3.30
CA GLU A 22 3.50 20.31 -2.65
C GLU A 22 3.77 20.17 -1.15
N VAL A 23 3.13 19.21 -0.47
CA VAL A 23 3.42 18.89 0.94
C VAL A 23 4.88 18.43 1.07
N GLY A 24 5.37 17.59 0.17
CA GLY A 24 6.78 17.20 0.14
C GLY A 24 7.71 18.40 -0.01
N ALA A 25 7.44 19.28 -0.98
CA ALA A 25 8.22 20.49 -1.23
C ALA A 25 8.27 21.45 -0.02
N ARG A 26 7.14 21.63 0.69
CA ARG A 26 7.08 22.54 1.84
C ARG A 26 7.68 21.97 3.12
N THR A 27 7.58 20.66 3.31
CA THR A 27 8.10 19.97 4.51
C THR A 27 9.57 19.59 4.37
N GLY A 28 10.12 19.62 3.15
CA GLY A 28 11.47 19.13 2.86
C GLY A 28 11.58 17.60 2.84
N ILE A 29 10.44 16.89 2.84
CA ILE A 29 10.38 15.43 2.76
C ILE A 29 10.12 15.04 1.30
N PRO A 30 10.82 14.05 0.72
CA PRO A 30 10.54 13.63 -0.64
C PRO A 30 9.08 13.18 -0.82
N ALA A 31 8.46 13.58 -1.93
CA ALA A 31 7.04 13.34 -2.22
C ALA A 31 6.66 11.85 -2.19
N PHE A 32 7.62 10.97 -2.49
CA PHE A 32 7.49 9.53 -2.33
C PHE A 32 7.09 9.14 -0.90
N TYR A 33 7.87 9.54 0.11
CA TYR A 33 7.59 9.19 1.51
C TYR A 33 6.26 9.76 2.00
N VAL A 34 5.93 10.99 1.60
CA VAL A 34 4.62 11.59 1.92
C VAL A 34 3.49 10.75 1.32
N SER A 35 3.60 10.40 0.03
CA SER A 35 2.59 9.61 -0.67
C SER A 35 2.49 8.19 -0.12
N PHE A 36 3.62 7.56 0.20
CA PHE A 36 3.70 6.21 0.78
C PHE A 36 2.97 6.10 2.12
N VAL A 37 2.88 7.21 2.87
CA VAL A 37 2.13 7.29 4.14
C VAL A 37 0.68 7.70 3.94
N VAL A 38 0.44 8.77 3.19
CA VAL A 38 -0.89 9.39 3.13
C VAL A 38 -1.80 8.67 2.13
N ALA A 39 -1.29 8.20 0.99
CA ALA A 39 -2.12 7.61 -0.04
C ALA A 39 -2.80 6.30 0.41
N PRO A 40 -2.13 5.35 1.11
CA PRO A 40 -2.80 4.17 1.63
C PRO A 40 -3.88 4.48 2.67
N LEU A 41 -3.68 5.52 3.48
CA LEU A 41 -4.68 5.96 4.46
C LEU A 41 -5.94 6.49 3.78
N ALA A 42 -5.81 7.20 2.66
CA ALA A 42 -6.95 7.70 1.89
C ALA A 42 -7.62 6.58 1.08
N SER A 43 -6.83 5.80 0.33
CA SER A 43 -7.35 4.80 -0.61
C SER A 43 -7.93 3.57 0.08
N ASN A 44 -7.42 3.19 1.26
CA ASN A 44 -7.85 1.98 1.97
C ASN A 44 -8.61 2.30 3.28
N ALA A 45 -9.04 3.55 3.47
CA ALA A 45 -9.75 3.99 4.68
C ALA A 45 -10.99 3.15 4.96
N SER A 46 -11.73 2.84 3.89
CA SER A 46 -13.01 2.12 3.99
C SER A 46 -12.82 0.68 4.45
N GLU A 47 -11.79 -0.02 3.94
CA GLU A 47 -11.43 -1.36 4.36
C GLU A 47 -10.93 -1.37 5.80
N LEU A 48 -10.15 -0.36 6.21
CA LEU A 48 -9.66 -0.23 7.57
C LEU A 48 -10.82 -0.08 8.57
N ILE A 49 -11.77 0.81 8.28
CA ILE A 49 -12.94 1.04 9.14
C ILE A 49 -13.81 -0.22 9.19
N ALA A 50 -14.03 -0.89 8.06
CA ALA A 50 -14.76 -2.14 8.01
C ALA A 50 -14.06 -3.21 8.87
N ALA A 51 -12.76 -3.43 8.69
CA ALA A 51 -11.99 -4.40 9.44
C ALA A 51 -12.03 -4.11 10.95
N TYR A 52 -11.92 -2.84 11.35
CA TYR A 52 -12.06 -2.43 12.74
C TYR A 52 -13.44 -2.80 13.32
N ASN A 53 -14.52 -2.49 12.61
CA ASN A 53 -15.89 -2.84 13.03
C ASN A 53 -16.08 -4.36 13.15
N TYR A 54 -15.44 -5.16 12.29
CA TYR A 54 -15.46 -6.63 12.40
C TYR A 54 -14.63 -7.14 13.58
N ALA A 55 -13.48 -6.52 13.85
CA ALA A 55 -12.62 -6.86 14.98
C ALA A 55 -13.29 -6.53 16.33
N GLN A 56 -14.08 -5.45 16.41
CA GLN A 56 -14.83 -5.07 17.62
C GLN A 56 -15.85 -6.13 18.07
N LYS A 57 -16.31 -7.01 17.17
CA LYS A 57 -17.20 -8.12 17.51
C LYS A 57 -16.51 -9.22 18.33
N LYS A 58 -15.17 -9.23 18.39
CA LYS A 58 -14.35 -10.13 19.24
C LYS A 58 -14.68 -11.62 19.12
N THR A 59 -15.15 -12.09 17.96
CA THR A 59 -15.38 -13.51 17.70
C THR A 59 -14.35 -14.05 16.72
N SER A 60 -13.95 -15.31 16.87
CA SER A 60 -13.01 -15.95 15.95
C SER A 60 -13.52 -15.92 14.51
N LYS A 61 -14.82 -16.15 14.31
CA LYS A 61 -15.44 -16.11 12.97
C LYS A 61 -15.35 -14.73 12.32
N THR A 62 -15.68 -13.66 13.05
CA THR A 62 -15.63 -12.30 12.50
C THR A 62 -14.21 -11.84 12.22
N ILE A 63 -13.25 -12.22 13.07
CA ILE A 63 -11.83 -11.92 12.85
C ILE A 63 -11.29 -12.66 11.63
N SER A 64 -11.56 -13.96 11.50
CA SER A 64 -11.15 -14.72 10.31
C SER A 64 -11.73 -14.13 9.03
N ILE A 65 -13.01 -13.75 9.03
CA ILE A 65 -13.64 -13.07 7.87
C ILE A 65 -12.92 -11.75 7.57
N SER A 66 -12.62 -10.95 8.60
CA SER A 66 -11.91 -9.67 8.44
C SER A 66 -10.52 -9.85 7.83
N VAL A 67 -9.74 -10.82 8.32
CA VAL A 67 -8.38 -11.09 7.82
C VAL A 67 -8.43 -11.61 6.39
N SER A 68 -9.34 -12.55 6.07
CA SER A 68 -9.53 -13.03 4.69
C SER A 68 -9.95 -11.92 3.73
N ALA A 69 -10.83 -11.01 4.17
CA ALA A 69 -11.27 -9.88 3.36
C ALA A 69 -10.11 -8.90 3.08
N LEU A 70 -9.31 -8.56 4.10
CA LEU A 70 -8.14 -7.71 3.95
C LEU A 70 -7.10 -8.35 3.01
N LEU A 71 -6.81 -9.64 3.16
CA LEU A 71 -5.89 -10.36 2.29
C LEU A 71 -6.40 -10.37 0.84
N GLY A 72 -7.67 -10.69 0.63
CA GLY A 72 -8.29 -10.68 -0.70
C GLY A 72 -8.26 -9.30 -1.36
N ALA A 73 -8.58 -8.25 -0.60
CA ALA A 73 -8.51 -6.87 -1.08
C ALA A 73 -7.08 -6.48 -1.48
N ALA A 74 -6.09 -6.78 -0.64
CA ALA A 74 -4.68 -6.50 -0.93
C ALA A 74 -4.18 -7.24 -2.18
N CYS A 75 -4.45 -8.54 -2.29
CA CYS A 75 -4.07 -9.33 -3.47
C CYS A 75 -4.72 -8.78 -4.75
N MET A 76 -6.01 -8.44 -4.69
CA MET A 76 -6.75 -7.90 -5.83
C MET A 76 -6.20 -6.53 -6.24
N ASN A 77 -6.02 -5.61 -5.29
CA ASN A 77 -5.55 -4.25 -5.57
C ASN A 77 -4.13 -4.29 -6.16
N ASN A 78 -3.20 -4.99 -5.51
CA ASN A 78 -1.81 -5.06 -5.97
C ASN A 78 -1.70 -5.69 -7.36
N THR A 79 -2.36 -6.83 -7.59
CA THR A 79 -2.29 -7.52 -8.89
C THR A 79 -2.92 -6.70 -10.00
N PHE A 80 -4.07 -6.07 -9.75
CA PHE A 80 -4.77 -5.27 -10.75
C PHE A 80 -4.02 -3.97 -11.06
N CYS A 81 -3.54 -3.25 -10.04
CA CYS A 81 -2.72 -2.05 -10.22
C CYS A 81 -1.43 -2.38 -10.96
N LEU A 82 -0.72 -3.44 -10.58
CA LEU A 82 0.51 -3.86 -11.28
C LEU A 82 0.20 -4.20 -12.75
N GLY A 83 -0.90 -4.90 -13.03
CA GLY A 83 -1.33 -5.21 -14.39
C GLY A 83 -1.61 -3.96 -15.22
N ILE A 84 -2.31 -2.97 -14.66
CA ILE A 84 -2.55 -1.67 -15.32
C ILE A 84 -1.23 -0.94 -15.58
N PHE A 85 -0.34 -0.86 -14.59
CA PHE A 85 0.97 -0.21 -14.75
C PHE A 85 1.82 -0.89 -15.81
N ALA A 86 1.89 -2.22 -15.82
CA ALA A 86 2.60 -3.01 -16.83
C ALA A 86 2.03 -2.79 -18.25
N ALA A 87 0.71 -2.75 -18.38
CA ALA A 87 0.05 -2.44 -19.66
C ALA A 87 0.36 -1.02 -20.12
N LEU A 88 0.31 -0.02 -19.22
CA LEU A 88 0.66 1.36 -19.54
C LEU A 88 2.13 1.50 -19.94
N MET A 89 3.06 0.85 -19.24
CA MET A 89 4.48 0.82 -19.61
C MET A 89 4.69 0.20 -21.00
N SER A 90 3.92 -0.84 -21.35
CA SER A 90 4.05 -1.54 -22.63
C SER A 90 3.46 -0.78 -23.81
N PHE A 91 2.33 -0.10 -23.63
CA PHE A 91 1.59 0.56 -24.72
C PHE A 91 1.82 2.06 -24.82
N LYS A 92 2.24 2.74 -23.74
CA LYS A 92 2.46 4.18 -23.76
C LYS A 92 3.80 4.49 -24.40
N SER A 93 3.76 5.01 -25.63
CA SER A 93 4.94 5.39 -26.43
C SER A 93 5.87 6.45 -25.81
N GLY A 94 5.54 6.98 -24.63
CA GLY A 94 6.28 8.03 -23.92
C GLY A 94 7.40 7.54 -22.99
N GLY A 95 7.69 6.23 -22.95
CA GLY A 95 8.85 5.70 -22.22
C GLY A 95 8.72 5.78 -20.71
N LEU A 96 7.67 5.18 -20.13
CA LEU A 96 7.61 5.01 -18.68
C LEU A 96 8.60 3.90 -18.29
N VAL A 97 9.83 4.28 -17.95
CA VAL A 97 10.88 3.38 -17.50
C VAL A 97 10.70 3.10 -16.00
N TRP A 98 10.91 1.85 -15.59
CA TRP A 98 10.89 1.46 -14.19
C TRP A 98 12.20 1.89 -13.53
N GLU A 99 12.16 2.93 -12.69
CA GLU A 99 13.34 3.53 -12.03
C GLU A 99 13.30 3.40 -10.49
N PHE A 100 12.45 2.51 -9.95
CA PHE A 100 12.22 2.39 -8.51
C PHE A 100 12.67 1.03 -7.99
N SER A 101 13.97 0.73 -8.08
CA SER A 101 14.50 -0.59 -7.78
C SER A 101 14.51 -0.85 -6.27
N ALA A 102 14.91 0.14 -5.48
CA ALA A 102 14.97 0.06 -4.02
C ALA A 102 13.59 -0.17 -3.40
N GLU A 103 12.58 0.59 -3.85
CA GLU A 103 11.20 0.52 -3.37
C GLU A 103 10.57 -0.82 -3.72
N THR A 104 10.78 -1.28 -4.95
CA THR A 104 10.26 -2.58 -5.41
C THR A 104 10.80 -3.72 -4.57
N PHE A 105 12.10 -3.71 -4.31
CA PHE A 105 12.73 -4.74 -3.50
C PHE A 105 12.22 -4.70 -2.05
N SER A 106 12.06 -3.51 -1.47
CA SER A 106 11.49 -3.33 -0.13
C SER A 106 10.07 -3.89 -0.03
N ILE A 107 9.20 -3.54 -0.97
CA ILE A 107 7.81 -4.01 -1.01
C ILE A 107 7.78 -5.53 -1.17
N LEU A 108 8.62 -6.11 -2.02
CA LEU A 108 8.67 -7.55 -2.24
C LEU A 108 9.08 -8.33 -0.98
N LEU A 109 10.05 -7.83 -0.21
CA LEU A 109 10.42 -8.44 1.08
C LEU A 109 9.27 -8.39 2.09
N VAL A 110 8.56 -7.26 2.17
CA VAL A 110 7.39 -7.10 3.05
C VAL A 110 6.27 -8.06 2.63
N GLU A 111 5.99 -8.17 1.33
CA GLU A 111 4.97 -9.09 0.82
C GLU A 111 5.29 -10.56 1.15
N LEU A 112 6.55 -10.98 1.02
CA LEU A 112 6.98 -12.33 1.41
C LEU A 112 6.79 -12.57 2.91
N ALA A 113 7.14 -11.58 3.75
CA ALA A 113 6.97 -11.67 5.20
C ALA A 113 5.48 -11.76 5.59
N ILE A 114 4.62 -10.92 4.99
CA ILE A 114 3.17 -10.97 5.20
C ILE A 114 2.59 -12.29 4.69
N GLY A 115 3.03 -12.78 3.52
CA GLY A 115 2.63 -14.06 2.96
C GLY A 115 2.91 -15.22 3.93
N TYR A 116 4.11 -15.25 4.51
CA TYR A 116 4.46 -16.25 5.52
C TYR A 116 3.57 -16.17 6.77
N ILE A 117 3.30 -14.97 7.29
CA ILE A 117 2.43 -14.77 8.45
C ILE A 117 0.98 -15.17 8.13
N ALA A 118 0.50 -14.87 6.93
CA ALA A 118 -0.85 -15.18 6.47
C ALA A 118 -1.11 -16.70 6.35
N MET A 119 -0.08 -17.51 6.10
CA MET A 119 -0.20 -18.98 6.05
C MET A 119 -0.43 -19.63 7.43
N LYS A 120 -0.22 -18.92 8.53
CA LYS A 120 -0.48 -19.45 9.87
C LYS A 120 -1.97 -19.66 10.10
N LYS A 121 -2.37 -20.89 10.45
CA LYS A 121 -3.77 -21.23 10.80
C LYS A 121 -4.33 -20.44 11.98
N THR A 122 -3.48 -20.00 12.90
CA THR A 122 -3.88 -19.22 14.07
C THR A 122 -2.93 -18.07 14.23
N GLN A 123 -3.45 -16.85 14.10
CA GLN A 123 -2.68 -15.64 14.30
C GLN A 123 -2.83 -15.17 15.74
N ARG A 124 -1.69 -14.88 16.37
CA ARG A 124 -1.59 -14.35 17.73
C ARG A 124 -1.39 -12.85 17.69
N LEU A 125 -1.55 -12.20 18.83
CA LEU A 125 -1.30 -10.76 18.96
C LEU A 125 0.13 -10.37 18.56
N ILE A 126 1.10 -11.27 18.80
CA ILE A 126 2.49 -11.07 18.36
C ILE A 126 2.58 -10.99 16.84
N ASP A 127 1.84 -11.82 16.09
CA ASP A 127 1.82 -11.74 14.63
C ASP A 127 1.26 -10.38 14.18
N GLY A 128 0.22 -9.88 14.84
CA GLY A 128 -0.31 -8.53 14.59
C GLY A 128 0.70 -7.40 14.88
N LEU A 129 1.47 -7.50 15.96
CA LEU A 129 2.54 -6.55 16.27
C LEU A 129 3.66 -6.60 15.23
N ILE A 130 4.06 -7.79 14.77
CA ILE A 130 5.05 -7.94 13.70
C ILE A 130 4.54 -7.29 12.42
N VAL A 131 3.29 -7.56 12.02
CA VAL A 131 2.66 -6.93 10.84
C VAL A 131 2.65 -5.41 10.96
N LEU A 132 2.32 -4.87 12.13
CA LEU A 132 2.34 -3.43 12.38
C LEU A 132 3.76 -2.84 12.22
N MET A 133 4.78 -3.55 12.72
CA MET A 133 6.18 -3.12 12.64
C MET A 133 6.78 -3.24 11.24
N LEU A 134 6.24 -4.10 10.37
CA LEU A 134 6.72 -4.21 8.98
C LEU A 134 6.54 -2.90 8.20
N TYR A 135 5.54 -2.09 8.54
CA TYR A 135 5.30 -0.81 7.88
C TYR A 135 6.39 0.26 8.14
N PRO A 136 6.73 0.62 9.39
CA PRO A 136 7.86 1.53 9.63
C PRO A 136 9.20 0.90 9.19
N THR A 137 9.32 -0.43 9.26
CA THR A 137 10.52 -1.14 8.78
C THR A 137 10.68 -1.01 7.26
N SER A 138 9.59 -1.05 6.49
CA SER A 138 9.67 -0.92 5.02
C SER A 138 10.15 0.47 4.61
N ILE A 139 9.67 1.52 5.27
CA ILE A 139 10.13 2.90 5.06
C ILE A 139 11.62 3.03 5.39
N PHE A 140 12.04 2.48 6.53
CA PHE A 140 13.45 2.47 6.91
C PHE A 140 14.32 1.70 5.91
N LEU A 141 13.81 0.59 5.38
CA LEU A 141 14.52 -0.23 4.41
C LEU A 141 14.69 0.51 3.08
N VAL A 142 13.66 1.22 2.59
CA VAL A 142 13.78 2.10 1.40
C VAL A 142 14.86 3.16 1.65
N PHE A 143 14.79 3.86 2.78
CA PHE A 143 15.78 4.87 3.14
C PHE A 143 17.21 4.32 3.17
N LEU A 144 17.40 3.11 3.69
CA LEU A 144 18.71 2.45 3.74
C LEU A 144 19.20 2.07 2.33
N LEU A 145 18.34 1.49 1.50
CA LEU A 145 18.70 1.08 0.15
C LEU A 145 19.07 2.29 -0.74
N GLU A 146 18.32 3.38 -0.66
CA GLU A 146 18.60 4.64 -1.36
C GLU A 146 19.92 5.26 -0.86
N ASN A 147 20.03 5.53 0.44
CA ASN A 147 21.11 6.38 0.96
C ASN A 147 22.43 5.64 1.22
N VAL A 148 22.40 4.32 1.44
CA VAL A 148 23.60 3.53 1.79
C VAL A 148 24.08 2.68 0.62
N LEU A 149 23.16 2.09 -0.14
CA LEU A 149 23.49 1.19 -1.25
C LEU A 149 23.46 1.87 -2.62
N GLY A 150 22.90 3.08 -2.72
CA GLY A 150 22.83 3.85 -3.96
C GLY A 150 22.11 3.08 -5.07
N LEU A 151 21.08 2.32 -4.69
CA LEU A 151 20.31 1.51 -5.63
C LEU A 151 19.45 2.35 -6.56
N ASP A 152 19.26 3.62 -6.24
CA ASP A 152 18.67 4.69 -7.05
C ASP A 152 19.26 6.05 -6.61
#